data_AF-A0A7S1RAC0-F1
#
_entry.id   AF-A0A7S1RAC0-F1
#
_cell.length_a   1.000
_cell.length_b   1.000
_cell.length_c   1.000
_cell.angle_alpha   90.00
_cell.angle_beta   90.00
_cell.angle_gamma   90.00
#
_symmetry.space_group_name_H-M   'P 1'
#
loop_
_entity.id
_entity.type
_entity.pdbx_description
1 polymer ?
#
loop_
_entity_poly.entity_id
_entity_poly.type
_entity_poly.pdbx_seq_one_letter_code
_entity_poly.pdbx_strand_id
1 'polypeptide(L)'
;CDAHPDLLVSLEHKPTDENTRFYIVNSAGAAKLLVQEVDRPNMGITLDVGHCLMAGENPAQSVSLIGDKLFGVHLNDGHSRLGAEDGLMLGTVHPVMTMELMYW
;
A
#
# COMPACT_ATOMS: atom_id res chain seq x y z
N CYS A 1 -16.39 4.51 -9.41
CA CYS A 1 -16.69 3.09 -9.67
C CYS A 1 -17.90 2.93 -10.59
N ASP A 2 -19.10 3.34 -10.18
CA ASP A 2 -20.35 3.03 -10.93
C ASP A 2 -20.50 3.72 -12.29
N ALA A 3 -19.99 4.96 -12.42
CA ALA A 3 -20.04 5.69 -13.70
C ALA A 3 -19.14 5.10 -14.79
N HIS A 4 -18.10 4.35 -14.40
CA HIS A 4 -17.11 3.73 -15.29
C HIS A 4 -16.75 2.33 -14.78
N PRO A 5 -17.66 1.34 -14.92
CA PRO A 5 -17.49 0.01 -14.34
C PRO A 5 -16.31 -0.77 -14.92
N ASP A 6 -15.89 -0.46 -16.15
CA ASP A 6 -14.77 -1.11 -16.83
C ASP A 6 -13.39 -0.56 -16.41
N LEU A 7 -13.36 0.59 -15.72
CA LEU A 7 -12.13 1.18 -15.22
C LEU A 7 -11.81 0.60 -13.84
N LEU A 8 -10.63 -0.02 -13.70
CA LEU A 8 -10.08 -0.36 -12.39
C LEU A 8 -9.62 0.91 -11.68
N VAL A 9 -10.12 1.13 -10.47
CA VAL A 9 -9.73 2.24 -9.60
C VAL A 9 -9.06 1.64 -8.37
N SER A 10 -7.87 2.12 -8.04
CA SER A 10 -7.13 1.68 -6.87
C SER A 10 -6.88 2.81 -5.89
N LEU A 11 -7.05 2.51 -4.60
CA LEU A 11 -6.64 3.38 -3.52
C LEU A 11 -5.20 3.06 -3.15
N GLU A 12 -4.36 4.09 -3.08
CA GLU A 12 -3.04 4.00 -2.46
C GLU A 12 -3.11 4.67 -1.09
N HIS A 13 -2.89 3.91 -0.01
CA HIS A 13 -2.88 4.49 1.34
C HIS A 13 -1.54 5.16 1.61
N LYS A 14 -1.57 6.30 2.30
CA LYS A 14 -0.37 6.98 2.81
C LYS A 14 -0.59 7.34 4.28
N PRO A 15 0.19 6.79 5.22
CA PRO A 15 0.01 7.03 6.66
C PRO A 15 0.01 8.50 7.08
N THR A 16 0.89 9.30 6.47
CA THR A 16 1.09 10.71 6.78
C THR A 16 1.81 11.41 5.63
N ASP A 17 1.69 12.72 5.57
CA ASP A 17 2.55 13.59 4.77
C ASP A 17 2.94 14.84 5.57
N GLU A 18 3.66 15.75 4.90
CA GLU A 18 4.10 17.02 5.47
C GLU A 18 2.95 17.96 5.86
N ASN A 19 1.73 17.73 5.37
CA ASN A 19 0.58 18.62 5.57
C ASN A 19 -0.41 18.11 6.63
N THR A 20 -0.62 16.81 6.72
CA THR A 20 -1.83 16.24 7.35
C THR A 20 -1.52 15.47 8.63
N ARG A 21 -0.28 14.96 8.81
CA ARG A 21 0.22 14.18 9.96
C ARG A 21 -0.56 12.90 10.36
N PHE A 22 -1.85 12.80 10.07
CA PHE A 22 -2.76 11.71 10.42
C PHE A 22 -3.80 11.53 9.31
N TYR A 23 -3.55 10.62 8.36
CA TYR A 23 -4.57 10.25 7.37
C TYR A 23 -5.59 9.28 7.96
N ILE A 24 -6.82 9.34 7.47
CA ILE A 24 -7.90 8.42 7.89
C ILE A 24 -7.62 6.99 7.42
N VAL A 25 -7.09 6.84 6.21
CA VAL A 25 -6.67 5.54 5.65
C VAL A 25 -5.15 5.47 5.69
N ASN A 26 -4.63 5.04 6.84
CA ASN A 26 -3.21 5.12 7.16
C ASN A 26 -2.46 3.77 7.11
N SER A 27 -3.13 2.68 6.72
CA SER A 27 -2.57 1.33 6.72
C SER A 27 -3.25 0.47 5.65
N ALA A 28 -2.61 -0.62 5.26
CA ALA A 28 -3.16 -1.61 4.33
C ALA A 28 -4.45 -2.22 4.89
N GLY A 29 -4.54 -2.42 6.21
CA GLY A 29 -5.75 -2.89 6.87
C GLY A 29 -6.91 -1.91 6.78
N ALA A 30 -6.66 -0.61 7.05
CA ALA A 30 -7.67 0.43 6.89
C ALA A 30 -8.13 0.55 5.43
N ALA A 31 -7.20 0.44 4.47
CA ALA A 31 -7.50 0.45 3.05
C ALA A 31 -8.37 -0.75 2.64
N LYS A 32 -8.03 -1.96 3.09
CA LYS A 32 -8.82 -3.18 2.82
C LYS A 32 -10.24 -3.07 3.36
N LEU A 33 -10.41 -2.57 4.59
CA LEU A 33 -11.72 -2.35 5.17
C LEU A 33 -12.53 -1.34 4.33
N LEU A 34 -11.95 -0.21 3.96
CA LEU A 34 -12.62 0.80 3.15
C LEU A 34 -13.05 0.22 1.78
N VAL A 35 -12.15 -0.49 1.09
CA VAL A 35 -12.46 -1.09 -0.21
C VAL A 35 -13.54 -2.17 -0.11
N GLN A 36 -13.60 -2.91 1.00
CA GLN A 36 -14.70 -3.84 1.26
C GLN A 36 -16.03 -3.12 1.47
N GLU A 37 -16.06 -2.02 2.22
CA GLU A 37 -17.28 -1.22 2.45
C GLU A 37 -17.76 -0.51 1.18
N VAL A 38 -16.86 -0.11 0.28
CA VAL A 38 -17.23 0.41 -1.04
C VAL A 38 -17.96 -0.64 -1.88
N ASP A 39 -17.64 -1.93 -1.67
CA ASP A 39 -18.30 -3.09 -2.28
C ASP A 39 -18.51 -2.94 -3.80
N ARG A 40 -17.41 -2.67 -4.51
CA ARG A 40 -17.40 -2.66 -5.99
C ARG A 40 -16.31 -3.56 -6.54
N PRO A 41 -16.60 -4.30 -7.63
CA PRO A 41 -15.62 -5.21 -8.22
C PRO A 41 -14.43 -4.45 -8.81
N ASN A 42 -14.63 -3.24 -9.34
CA ASN A 42 -13.59 -2.41 -9.94
C ASN A 42 -12.90 -1.44 -8.97
N MET A 43 -13.11 -1.60 -7.65
CA MET A 43 -12.36 -0.90 -6.62
C MET A 43 -11.36 -1.85 -5.97
N GLY A 44 -10.09 -1.45 -5.95
CA GLY A 44 -8.99 -2.19 -5.37
C GLY A 44 -7.99 -1.28 -4.67
N ILE A 45 -6.79 -1.81 -4.46
CA ILE A 45 -5.70 -1.15 -3.71
C ILE A 45 -4.43 -1.22 -4.54
N THR A 46 -3.69 -0.11 -4.58
CA THR A 46 -2.30 -0.08 -4.99
C THR A 46 -1.45 0.00 -3.73
N LEU A 47 -0.56 -0.97 -3.54
CA LEU A 47 0.33 -0.99 -2.40
C LEU A 47 1.64 -0.27 -2.73
N ASP A 48 2.02 0.74 -1.96
CA ASP A 48 3.34 1.35 -2.03
C ASP A 48 4.24 0.83 -0.90
N VAL A 49 5.41 0.28 -1.24
CA VAL A 49 6.32 -0.33 -0.26
C VAL A 49 6.81 0.67 0.78
N GLY A 50 7.14 1.89 0.35
CA GLY A 50 7.62 2.98 1.18
C GLY A 50 6.54 3.45 2.14
N HIS A 51 5.28 3.47 1.70
CA HIS A 51 4.14 3.76 2.58
C HIS A 51 3.95 2.67 3.64
N CYS A 52 4.15 1.40 3.31
CA CYS A 52 4.17 0.32 4.31
C CYS A 52 5.30 0.50 5.33
N LEU A 53 6.52 0.79 4.87
CA LEU A 53 7.65 1.04 5.77
C LEU A 53 7.38 2.25 6.68
N MET A 54 6.78 3.30 6.12
CA MET A 54 6.35 4.49 6.86
C MET A 54 5.27 4.18 7.92
N ALA A 55 4.38 3.23 7.62
CA ALA A 55 3.34 2.74 8.52
C ALA A 55 3.87 1.78 9.61
N GLY A 56 5.10 1.28 9.47
CA GLY A 56 5.63 0.19 10.28
C GLY A 56 5.05 -1.19 9.91
N GLU A 57 4.53 -1.34 8.69
CA GLU A 57 3.97 -2.59 8.17
C GLU A 57 5.06 -3.48 7.55
N ASN A 58 4.83 -4.79 7.55
CA ASN A 58 5.55 -5.71 6.68
C ASN A 58 4.87 -5.71 5.29
N PRO A 59 5.55 -5.28 4.20
CA PRO A 59 4.93 -5.18 2.88
C PRO A 59 4.37 -6.51 2.35
N ALA A 60 5.05 -7.64 2.57
CA ALA A 60 4.58 -8.95 2.13
C ALA A 60 3.33 -9.42 2.89
N GLN A 61 3.25 -9.10 4.19
CA GLN A 61 2.05 -9.31 4.98
C GLN A 61 0.90 -8.42 4.46
N SER A 62 1.18 -7.17 4.11
CA SER A 62 0.20 -6.25 3.54
C SER A 62 -0.35 -6.75 2.20
N VAL A 63 0.50 -7.26 1.30
CA VAL A 63 0.07 -7.95 0.07
C VAL A 63 -0.87 -9.10 0.38
N SER A 64 -0.46 -9.99 1.28
CA SER A 64 -1.25 -11.16 1.69
C SER A 64 -2.61 -10.78 2.30
N LEU A 65 -2.65 -9.69 3.09
CA LEU A 65 -3.88 -9.18 3.70
C LEU A 65 -4.85 -8.60 2.66
N ILE A 66 -4.31 -7.88 1.67
CA ILE A 66 -5.12 -7.26 0.62
C ILE A 66 -5.70 -8.33 -0.32
N GLY A 67 -4.90 -9.32 -0.72
CA GLY A 67 -5.33 -10.46 -1.54
C GLY A 67 -5.92 -10.04 -2.88
N ASP A 68 -7.14 -10.51 -3.15
CA ASP A 68 -7.88 -10.35 -4.42
C ASP A 68 -8.16 -8.89 -4.84
N LYS A 69 -7.98 -7.94 -3.92
CA LYS A 69 -8.15 -6.51 -4.16
C LYS A 69 -6.84 -5.79 -4.51
N LEU A 70 -5.71 -6.49 -4.60
CA LEU A 70 -4.44 -5.88 -4.97
C LEU A 70 -4.38 -5.69 -6.48
N PHE A 71 -4.56 -4.45 -6.93
CA PHE A 71 -4.56 -4.10 -8.36
C PHE A 71 -3.18 -3.67 -8.86
N GLY A 72 -2.28 -3.28 -7.96
CA GLY A 72 -0.93 -2.89 -8.31
C GLY A 72 -0.02 -2.75 -7.11
N VAL A 73 1.28 -2.69 -7.39
CA VAL A 73 2.34 -2.45 -6.40
C VAL A 73 3.29 -1.39 -6.94
N HIS A 74 3.58 -0.37 -6.14
CA HIS A 74 4.67 0.56 -6.36
C HIS A 74 5.92 0.07 -5.65
N LEU A 75 6.93 -0.26 -6.47
CA LEU A 75 8.17 -0.85 -6.02
C LEU A 75 9.18 0.25 -5.71
N ASN A 76 9.45 0.43 -4.43
CA ASN A 76 10.49 1.31 -3.92
C ASN A 76 11.08 0.71 -2.63
N ASP A 77 12.02 1.41 -2.03
CA ASP A 77 12.61 1.07 -0.74
C ASP A 77 12.85 2.36 0.05
N GLY A 78 13.29 2.23 1.28
CA GLY A 78 13.65 3.37 2.11
C GLY A 78 14.14 2.92 3.46
N HIS A 79 14.71 3.83 4.25
CA HIS A 79 14.99 3.48 5.64
C HIS A 79 13.70 3.43 6.45
N SER A 80 13.52 2.37 7.24
CA SER A 80 12.35 2.21 8.12
C SER A 80 12.29 3.34 9.15
N ARG A 81 11.44 4.34 8.87
CA ARG A 81 11.21 5.51 9.71
C ARG A 81 9.71 5.76 9.78
N LEU A 82 9.15 5.72 10.98
CA LEU A 82 7.72 6.00 11.16
C LEU A 82 7.43 7.43 10.70
N GLY A 83 6.49 7.55 9.76
CA GLY A 83 6.05 8.82 9.22
C GLY A 83 6.95 9.49 8.18
N ALA A 84 7.98 8.80 7.66
CA ALA A 84 8.77 9.27 6.53
C ALA A 84 9.14 8.13 5.57
N GLU A 85 9.35 8.47 4.30
CA GLU A 85 9.85 7.57 3.25
C GLU A 85 10.83 8.32 2.34
N ASP A 86 11.80 7.59 1.78
CA ASP A 86 12.90 8.16 0.99
C ASP A 86 12.74 7.91 -0.52
N GLY A 87 11.81 7.04 -0.95
CA GLY A 87 11.58 6.70 -2.35
C GLY A 87 12.79 6.08 -3.07
N LEU A 88 13.59 5.26 -2.39
CA LEU A 88 14.79 4.63 -2.95
C LEU A 88 14.46 3.49 -3.91
N MET A 89 15.47 3.03 -4.66
CA MET A 89 15.33 1.87 -5.54
C MET A 89 15.09 0.59 -4.71
N LEU A 90 14.15 -0.25 -5.15
CA LEU A 90 13.78 -1.50 -4.48
C LEU A 90 15.01 -2.37 -4.15
N GLY A 91 15.05 -2.90 -2.93
CA GLY A 91 16.05 -3.87 -2.48
C GLY A 91 17.41 -3.28 -2.12
N THR A 92 17.57 -1.95 -2.18
CA THR A 92 18.82 -1.28 -1.81
C THR A 92 19.05 -1.19 -0.31
N VAL A 93 17.97 -1.15 0.49
CA VAL A 93 18.01 -1.14 1.96
C VAL A 93 17.56 -2.48 2.51
N HIS A 94 16.50 -3.06 1.93
CA HIS A 94 15.85 -4.26 2.46
C HIS A 94 15.75 -5.41 1.43
N PRO A 95 16.87 -6.06 1.06
CA PRO A 95 16.87 -7.10 0.04
C PRO A 95 16.07 -8.36 0.45
N VAL A 96 16.06 -8.74 1.73
CA VAL A 96 15.30 -9.92 2.20
C VAL A 96 13.80 -9.65 2.20
N MET A 97 13.36 -8.50 2.71
CA MET A 97 11.93 -8.09 2.64
C MET A 97 11.47 -7.98 1.18
N THR A 98 12.34 -7.50 0.28
CA THR A 98 12.05 -7.47 -1.16
C THR A 98 11.79 -8.88 -1.70
N MET A 99 12.61 -9.88 -1.33
CA MET A 99 12.38 -11.26 -1.75
C MET A 99 11.07 -11.83 -1.19
N GLU A 100 10.72 -11.50 0.05
CA GLU A 100 9.42 -11.86 0.63
C GLU A 100 8.27 -11.19 -0.14
N LEU A 101 8.37 -9.89 -0.43
CA LEU A 101 7.37 -9.15 -1.20
C LEU A 101 7.14 -9.75 -2.59
N MET A 102 8.19 -10.22 -3.27
CA MET A 102 8.07 -10.82 -4.60
C MET A 102 7.48 -12.23 -4.57
N TYR A 103 7.49 -12.90 -3.42
CA TYR A 103 6.95 -14.25 -3.26
C TYR A 103 5.44 -14.25 -3.00
N TRP A 104 4.95 -13.26 -2.24
CA TRP A 104 3.54 -13.12 -1.86
C TRP A 104 2.74 -12.32 -2.88
#